data_AF-A0A376L4H8-F1
#
_entry.id   AF-A0A376L4H8-F1
#
_cell.length_a   1.000
_cell.length_b   1.000
_cell.length_c   1.000
_cell.angle_alpha   90.00
_cell.angle_beta   90.00
_cell.angle_gamma   90.00
#
_symmetry.space_group_name_H-M   'P 1'
#
loop_
_entity.id
_entity.type
_entity.pdbx_description
1 polymer ?
#
loop_
_entity_poly.entity_id
_entity_poly.type
_entity_poly.pdbx_seq_one_letter_code
_entity_poly.pdbx_strand_id
1 'polypeptide(L)' 'MHRCPPALVEWLREILPGKTTAELYMAIGCQKHAKTESYREYLVYLQGCNEQFIEAPGIRGMVMLVFTLPGF' A
#
# COMPACT_ATOMS: atom_id res chain seq x y z
N MET A 1 21.01 8.09 -19.81
CA MET A 1 19.64 8.29 -19.30
C MET A 1 19.55 7.68 -17.91
N HIS A 2 19.36 8.52 -16.90
CA HIS A 2 19.54 8.17 -15.48
C HIS A 2 18.37 7.29 -15.01
N ARG A 3 18.59 5.98 -14.86
CA ARG A 3 17.63 5.03 -14.29
C ARG A 3 17.64 5.18 -12.76
N CYS A 4 17.02 6.24 -12.25
CA CYS A 4 16.86 6.44 -10.82
C CYS A 4 15.37 6.36 -10.47
N PRO A 5 14.86 5.15 -10.10
CA PRO A 5 13.45 4.95 -9.73
C PRO A 5 12.93 5.95 -8.69
N PRO A 6 13.69 6.34 -7.63
CA PRO A 6 13.23 7.34 -6.68
C PRO A 6 12.92 8.70 -7.28
N ALA A 7 13.74 9.20 -8.22
CA ALA A 7 13.52 10.50 -8.84
C ALA A 7 12.26 10.51 -9.73
N LEU A 8 11.97 9.38 -10.39
CA LEU A 8 10.74 9.20 -11.16
C LEU A 8 9.50 9.14 -10.24
N VAL A 9 9.60 8.44 -9.11
CA VAL A 9 8.52 8.39 -8.11
C VAL A 9 8.21 9.77 -7.55
N GLU A 10 9.24 10.57 -7.25
CA GLU A 10 9.04 11.93 -6.73
C GLU A 10 8.37 12.84 -7.76
N TRP A 11 8.79 12.77 -9.02
CA TRP A 11 8.11 13.49 -10.10
C TRP A 11 6.65 13.03 -10.29
N LEU A 12 6.38 11.73 -10.17
CA LEU A 12 5.02 11.20 -10.27
C LEU A 12 4.11 11.63 -9.11
N ARG A 13 4.64 11.94 -7.92
CA ARG A 13 3.83 12.44 -6.79
C ARG A 13 3.11 13.74 -7.13
N GLU A 14 3.71 14.61 -7.93
CA GLU A 14 3.07 15.87 -8.35
C GLU A 14 1.87 15.61 -9.26
N ILE A 15 1.91 14.55 -10.08
CA ILE A 15 0.87 14.21 -11.05
C ILE A 15 -0.21 13.32 -10.43
N LEU A 16 0.18 12.43 -9.50
CA LEU A 16 -0.69 11.45 -8.86
C LEU A 16 -0.68 11.62 -7.33
N PRO A 17 -1.18 12.76 -6.81
CA PRO A 17 -1.05 13.11 -5.38
C PRO A 17 -1.81 12.16 -4.43
N GLY A 18 -2.82 11.44 -4.93
CA GLY A 18 -3.58 10.47 -4.15
C GLY A 18 -2.95 9.07 -4.07
N LYS A 19 -1.82 8.84 -4.76
CA LYS A 19 -1.13 7.55 -4.76
C LYS A 19 -0.08 7.50 -3.67
N THR A 20 -0.06 6.40 -2.92
CA THR A 20 0.96 6.10 -1.91
C THR A 20 2.33 5.84 -2.58
N THR A 21 3.41 5.90 -1.79
CA THR A 21 4.76 5.60 -2.30
C THR A 21 4.81 4.20 -2.89
N ALA A 22 4.19 3.24 -2.22
CA ALA A 22 4.13 1.86 -2.68
C ALA A 22 3.39 1.72 -4.01
N GLU A 23 2.25 2.39 -4.18
CA GLU A 23 1.52 2.40 -5.44
C GLU A 23 2.30 3.03 -6.59
N LEU A 24 3.08 4.09 -6.32
CA LEU A 24 3.94 4.73 -7.32
C LEU A 24 5.07 3.78 -7.77
N TYR A 25 5.73 3.09 -6.82
CA TYR A 25 6.71 2.06 -7.17
C TYR A 25 6.09 0.89 -7.93
N MET A 26 4.85 0.52 -7.63
CA MET A 26 4.12 -0.51 -8.36
C MET A 26 3.83 -0.07 -9.81
N ALA A 27 3.42 1.17 -10.02
CA ALA A 27 3.10 1.72 -11.33
C ALA A 27 4.29 1.74 -12.30
N ILE A 28 5.52 1.88 -11.78
CA ILE A 28 6.76 1.85 -12.59
C ILE A 28 7.40 0.45 -12.68
N GLY A 29 6.72 -0.59 -12.20
CA GLY A 29 7.17 -1.98 -12.29
C GLY A 29 8.12 -2.45 -11.18
N CYS A 30 8.39 -1.63 -10.17
CA CYS A 30 9.22 -1.98 -9.01
C CYS A 30 8.45 -2.79 -7.95
N GLN A 31 7.78 -3.88 -8.35
CA GLN A 31 6.85 -4.65 -7.50
C GLN A 31 7.46 -5.15 -6.18
N LYS A 32 8.71 -5.63 -6.21
CA LYS A 32 9.40 -6.11 -5.00
C LYS A 32 9.60 -4.99 -3.97
N HIS A 33 9.95 -3.79 -4.45
CA HIS A 33 10.15 -2.64 -3.60
C HIS A 33 8.82 -2.04 -3.13
N ALA A 34 7.80 -2.01 -4.00
CA ALA A 34 6.44 -1.65 -3.64
C ALA A 34 5.92 -2.50 -2.47
N LYS A 35 6.17 -3.81 -2.45
CA LYS A 35 5.80 -4.68 -1.32
C LYS A 35 6.49 -4.27 -0.01
N THR A 36 7.75 -3.84 -0.07
CA THR A 36 8.48 -3.33 1.10
C THR A 36 7.85 -2.04 1.62
N GLU A 37 7.54 -1.10 0.73
CA GLU A 37 6.92 0.16 1.12
C GLU A 37 5.47 -0.02 1.60
N SER A 38 4.66 -0.87 0.97
CA SER A 38 3.31 -1.22 1.46
C SER A 38 3.35 -1.82 2.87
N TYR A 39 4.34 -2.67 3.16
CA TYR A 39 4.50 -3.23 4.50
C TYR A 39 4.89 -2.16 5.52
N ARG A 40 5.72 -1.18 5.14
CA ARG A 40 6.06 -0.03 5.99
C ARG A 40 4.85 0.85 6.27
N GLU A 41 4.09 1.19 5.23
CA GLU A 41 2.85 1.98 5.35
C GLU A 41 1.85 1.29 6.30
N TYR A 42 1.71 -0.03 6.18
CA TYR A 42 0.90 -0.84 7.10
C TYR A 42 1.39 -0.83 8.56
N LEU A 43 2.72 -0.92 8.79
CA LEU A 43 3.27 -0.83 10.15
C LEU A 43 3.03 0.55 10.78
N VAL A 44 3.14 1.62 9.99
CA VAL A 44 2.81 2.98 10.45
C VAL A 44 1.34 3.07 10.85
N TYR A 45 0.44 2.52 10.03
CA TYR A 45 -1.00 2.47 10.35
C TYR A 45 -1.26 1.72 11.67
N LEU A 46 -0.70 0.53 11.82
CA LEU A 46 -0.83 -0.29 13.03
C LEU A 46 -0.36 0.41 14.30
N GLN A 47 0.70 1.23 14.21
CA GLN A 47 1.21 1.99 15.36
C GLN A 47 0.34 3.19 15.70
N GLY A 48 -0.37 3.76 14.72
CA GLY A 48 -1.21 4.95 14.89
C GLY A 48 -2.65 4.67 15.29
N CYS A 49 -3.15 3.45 15.08
CA CYS A 49 -4.52 3.06 15.40
C CYS A 49 -4.56 2.08 16.59
N ASN A 50 -5.66 2.08 17.34
CA ASN A 50 -5.96 1.05 18.34
C ASN A 50 -7.13 0.18 17.89
N GLU A 51 -7.11 -0.20 16.62
CA GLU A 51 -8.13 -1.03 15.98
C GLU A 51 -7.74 -2.51 16.02
N GLN A 52 -8.74 -3.38 15.97
CA GLN A 52 -8.54 -4.83 15.92
C GLN A 52 -8.85 -5.35 14.52
N PHE A 53 -8.21 -6.44 14.12
CA PHE A 53 -8.59 -7.14 12.89
C PHE A 53 -10.02 -7.66 13.00
N ILE A 54 -10.81 -7.39 11.97
CA ILE A 54 -12.17 -7.87 11.81
C ILE A 54 -12.30 -8.67 10.51
N GLU A 55 -13.29 -9.56 10.43
CA GLU A 55 -13.68 -10.14 9.14
C GLU A 55 -14.11 -9.00 8.20
N ALA A 56 -13.62 -9.03 6.96
CA ALA A 56 -13.92 -7.96 6.02
C ALA A 56 -15.43 -7.87 5.76
N PRO A 57 -16.03 -6.65 5.73
CA PRO A 57 -17.47 -6.50 5.56
C PRO A 57 -17.92 -7.06 4.20
N GLY A 58 -18.99 -7.85 4.20
CA GLY A 58 -19.55 -8.45 2.99
C GLY A 58 -20.05 -9.88 3.19
N ILE A 59 -20.27 -10.59 2.09
CA ILE A 59 -20.66 -12.01 2.12
C ILE A 59 -19.40 -12.84 2.33
N ARG A 60 -19.42 -13.70 3.35
CA ARG A 60 -18.32 -14.61 3.64
C ARG A 60 -18.04 -15.55 2.47
N GLY A 61 -16.78 -15.59 2.04
CA GLY A 61 -16.33 -16.47 0.99
C GLY A 61 -16.26 -17.93 1.44
N MET A 62 -16.53 -18.86 0.52
CA MET A 62 -16.41 -20.30 0.78
C MET A 62 -14.96 -20.81 0.61
N VAL A 63 -14.07 -20.03 0.00
CA VAL A 63 -12.69 -20.44 -0.35
C VAL A 63 -11.65 -19.68 0.46
N MET A 64 -11.87 -18.39 0.71
CA MET A 64 -10.91 -17.51 1.36
C MET A 64 -11.51 -16.93 2.62
N LEU A 65 -10.73 -16.93 3.71
CA LEU A 65 -10.99 -16.12 4.90
C LEU A 65 -10.33 -14.75 4.70
N VAL A 66 -11.13 -13.68 4.75
CA VAL A 66 -10.68 -12.31 4.48
C VAL A 66 -10.89 -11.45 5.72
N PHE A 67 -9.86 -10.73 6.14
CA PHE A 67 -9.89 -9.85 7.29
C PHE A 67 -9.18 -8.52 6.99
N THR A 68 -9.53 -7.47 7.71
CA THR A 68 -8.97 -6.12 7.54
C THR A 68 -8.93 -5.37 8.86
N LEU A 69 -8.22 -4.23 8.89
CA LEU A 69 -8.43 -3.19 9.89
C LEU A 69 -9.52 -2.24 9.36
N PRO A 70 -10.45 -1.77 10.21
CA PRO A 70 -11.57 -0.92 9.79
C PRO A 70 -11.20 0.31 8.95
N GLY A 71 -10.10 0.98 9.26
CA GLY A 71 -9.68 2.20 8.56
C GLY A 71 -8.48 2.07 7.61
N PHE A 72 -8.00 0.84 7.34
CA PHE A 72 -6.88 0.58 6.42
C PHE A 72 -7.34 0.44 4.96
#